data_AF-A0A9J7EUZ2-F1
#
_entry.id   AF-A0A9J7EUZ2-F1
#
_cell.length_a   1.000
_cell.length_b   1.000
_cell.length_c   1.000
_cell.angle_alpha   90.00
_cell.angle_beta   90.00
_cell.angle_gamma   90.00
#
_symmetry.space_group_name_H-M   'P 1'
#
loop_
_entity.id
_entity.type
_entity.pdbx_description
1 polymer ?
#
loop_
_entity_poly.entity_id
_entity_poly.type
_entity_poly.pdbx_seq_one_letter_code
_entity_poly.pdbx_strand_id
1 'polypeptide(L)'
;MLHLHHHLTHLELQALLEHAASELMTAGMYETVNEVYKVLIPIAEEHRDYKKLANIHSKLNEAFTRIEQLHGKRVFGSYFRVSFYGARFGDLDGEEFVYKEHALTKLPEIFSRLENFYGARFGVDNVVIIKDSNIVDVSTLDPDKAYIQITYVEPYFEPHELRKRVTQYEKNYNIKRFMYATPFTVGGRAHGDIAEQCKRKTILTTAHHFPYVKTRIQVVSRTQIILTPIEVAIEDIQKKINELAAATSQEPADPKMLQMVVQGCIGTTVNQGPLELAQVFLAPVAEGTQPPTRLTNKLRLAFKDFSKKCHDALRKNKNLIGSDQREYQRELERNFQRFTERLAPLIQATPGHVAQLSNGLSKHDYKYQA
;
A
#
# COMPACT_ATOMS: atom_id res chain seq x y z
N MET A 1 15.63 22.56 -48.10
CA MET A 1 14.58 21.89 -48.89
C MET A 1 13.59 21.27 -47.90
N LEU A 2 12.39 21.86 -47.81
CA LEU A 2 11.14 21.36 -47.23
C LEU A 2 11.20 20.58 -45.90
N HIS A 3 11.13 21.32 -44.78
CA HIS A 3 10.47 20.82 -43.58
C HIS A 3 8.95 20.79 -43.85
N LEU A 4 8.41 19.64 -44.24
CA LEU A 4 6.97 19.38 -44.09
C LEU A 4 6.70 19.10 -42.61
N HIS A 5 6.39 20.15 -41.84
CA HIS A 5 5.55 19.96 -40.66
C HIS A 5 4.17 19.59 -41.18
N HIS A 6 3.85 18.29 -41.18
CA HIS A 6 2.47 17.85 -41.35
C HIS A 6 1.67 18.42 -40.17
N HIS A 7 0.95 19.51 -40.42
CA HIS A 7 0.06 20.07 -39.41
C HIS A 7 -1.07 19.07 -39.18
N LEU A 8 -1.19 18.56 -37.96
CA LEU A 8 -2.25 17.66 -37.56
C LEU A 8 -3.60 18.34 -37.86
N THR A 9 -4.37 17.77 -38.77
CA THR A 9 -5.69 18.30 -39.12
C THR A 9 -6.69 18.05 -37.99
N HIS A 10 -7.76 18.83 -37.99
CA HIS A 10 -8.86 18.63 -37.04
C HIS A 10 -9.44 17.20 -37.12
N LEU A 11 -9.53 16.62 -38.31
CA LEU A 11 -10.06 15.26 -38.51
C LEU A 11 -9.10 14.19 -37.98
N GLU A 12 -7.80 14.34 -38.21
CA GLU A 12 -6.79 13.43 -37.67
C GLU A 12 -6.77 13.46 -36.14
N LEU A 13 -6.88 14.64 -35.52
CA LEU A 13 -6.99 14.74 -34.06
C LEU A 13 -8.23 14.02 -33.53
N GLN A 14 -9.38 14.22 -34.16
CA GLN A 14 -10.61 13.54 -33.76
C GLN A 14 -10.46 12.01 -33.83
N ALA A 15 -9.87 11.49 -34.90
CA ALA A 15 -9.64 10.05 -35.07
C ALA A 15 -8.68 9.49 -34.01
N LEU A 16 -7.61 10.23 -33.69
CA LEU A 16 -6.66 9.83 -32.64
C LEU A 16 -7.32 9.79 -31.25
N LEU A 17 -8.17 10.77 -30.92
CA LEU A 17 -8.89 10.79 -29.65
C LEU A 17 -9.92 9.66 -29.56
N GLU A 18 -10.62 9.34 -30.67
CA GLU A 18 -11.53 8.19 -30.71
C GLU A 18 -10.80 6.86 -30.52
N HIS A 19 -9.64 6.71 -31.16
CA HIS A 19 -8.78 5.56 -30.99
C HIS A 19 -8.27 5.45 -29.55
N ALA A 20 -7.79 6.56 -28.96
CA ALA A 20 -7.35 6.61 -27.58
C ALA A 20 -8.47 6.22 -26.59
N ALA A 21 -9.70 6.70 -26.80
CA ALA A 21 -10.85 6.31 -25.98
C ALA A 21 -11.13 4.80 -26.06
N SER A 22 -10.99 4.19 -27.25
CA SER A 22 -11.13 2.74 -27.45
C SER A 22 -10.05 1.96 -26.70
N GLU A 23 -8.79 2.39 -26.78
CA GLU A 23 -7.67 1.75 -26.07
C GLU A 23 -7.82 1.88 -24.55
N LEU A 24 -8.27 3.04 -24.04
CA LEU A 24 -8.55 3.24 -22.62
C LEU A 24 -9.69 2.34 -22.11
N MET A 25 -10.72 2.13 -22.94
CA MET A 25 -11.80 1.19 -22.65
C MET A 25 -11.26 -0.24 -22.51
N THR A 26 -10.44 -0.69 -23.46
CA THR A 26 -9.79 -2.02 -23.43
C THR A 26 -8.85 -2.17 -22.24
N ALA A 27 -8.12 -1.11 -21.88
CA ALA A 27 -7.21 -1.09 -20.73
C ALA A 27 -7.92 -1.03 -19.36
N GLY A 28 -9.25 -0.95 -19.33
CA GLY A 28 -10.04 -0.84 -18.09
C GLY A 28 -9.97 0.53 -17.41
N MET A 29 -9.51 1.55 -18.14
CA MET A 29 -9.38 2.95 -17.69
C MET A 29 -10.64 3.75 -18.03
N TYR A 30 -11.79 3.22 -17.60
CA TYR A 30 -13.12 3.71 -17.96
C TYR A 30 -13.35 5.18 -17.58
N GLU A 31 -12.82 5.62 -16.43
CA GLU A 31 -12.91 7.01 -16.00
C GLU A 31 -12.18 7.96 -16.97
N THR A 32 -11.05 7.53 -17.54
CA THR A 32 -10.29 8.34 -18.50
C THR A 32 -11.02 8.45 -19.85
N VAL A 33 -11.83 7.46 -20.23
CA VAL A 33 -12.66 7.51 -21.46
C VAL A 33 -13.57 8.75 -21.45
N ASN A 34 -14.14 9.08 -20.29
CA ASN A 34 -14.94 10.29 -20.13
C ASN A 34 -14.13 11.57 -20.35
N GLU A 35 -12.91 11.65 -19.82
CA GLU A 35 -12.06 12.83 -19.99
C GLU A 35 -11.65 13.05 -21.45
N VAL A 36 -11.45 11.97 -22.22
CA VAL A 36 -11.20 12.08 -23.67
C VAL A 36 -12.45 12.58 -24.40
N TYR A 37 -13.63 12.04 -24.08
CA TYR A 37 -14.86 12.45 -24.75
C TYR A 37 -15.31 13.88 -24.42
N LYS A 38 -14.97 14.43 -23.26
CA LYS A 38 -15.19 15.86 -22.96
C LYS A 38 -14.51 16.80 -23.96
N VAL A 39 -13.43 16.35 -24.62
CA VAL A 39 -12.77 17.12 -25.69
C VAL A 39 -13.49 16.95 -27.03
N LEU A 40 -14.01 15.75 -27.30
CA LEU A 40 -14.66 15.42 -28.58
C LEU A 40 -16.12 15.90 -28.69
N ILE A 41 -16.84 16.01 -27.58
CA ILE A 41 -18.26 16.39 -27.57
C ILE A 41 -18.48 17.79 -28.15
N PRO A 42 -17.80 18.87 -27.66
CA PRO A 42 -18.02 20.23 -28.17
C PRO A 42 -17.75 20.35 -29.68
N ILE A 43 -16.77 19.60 -30.15
CA ILE A 43 -16.41 19.53 -31.56
C ILE A 43 -17.54 18.89 -32.39
N ALA A 44 -18.11 17.78 -31.92
CA ALA A 44 -19.20 17.11 -32.62
C ALA A 44 -20.49 17.94 -32.59
N GLU A 45 -20.75 18.67 -31.50
CA GLU A 45 -21.85 19.63 -31.35
C GLU A 45 -21.76 20.77 -32.37
N GLU A 46 -20.59 21.41 -32.49
CA GLU A 46 -20.35 22.50 -33.44
C GLU A 46 -20.64 22.07 -34.90
N HIS A 47 -20.20 20.86 -35.25
CA HIS A 47 -20.46 20.27 -36.57
C HIS A 47 -21.87 19.68 -36.73
N ARG A 48 -22.69 19.66 -35.68
CA ARG A 48 -24.02 19.03 -35.65
C ARG A 48 -23.96 17.55 -36.07
N ASP A 49 -22.88 16.85 -35.72
CA ASP A 49 -22.70 15.43 -36.01
C ASP A 49 -23.43 14.58 -34.95
N TYR A 50 -24.75 14.51 -35.07
CA TYR A 50 -25.60 13.80 -34.12
C TYR A 50 -25.34 12.28 -34.09
N LYS A 51 -24.85 11.70 -35.20
CA LYS A 51 -24.49 10.28 -35.26
C LYS A 51 -23.26 10.01 -34.39
N LYS A 52 -22.25 10.87 -34.48
CA LYS A 52 -21.06 10.79 -33.63
C LYS A 52 -21.40 11.03 -32.16
N LEU A 53 -22.23 12.02 -31.86
CA LEU A 53 -22.71 12.25 -30.49
C LEU A 53 -23.42 11.01 -29.91
N ALA A 54 -24.33 10.39 -30.66
CA ALA A 54 -25.00 9.16 -30.23
C ALA A 54 -24.00 8.02 -29.94
N ASN A 55 -22.99 7.85 -30.79
CA ASN A 55 -21.93 6.86 -30.59
C ASN A 55 -21.06 7.16 -29.35
N ILE A 56 -20.68 8.42 -29.14
CA ILE A 56 -19.92 8.86 -27.95
C ILE A 56 -20.72 8.54 -26.68
N HIS A 57 -21.99 8.93 -26.63
CA HIS A 57 -22.84 8.69 -25.45
C HIS A 57 -23.10 7.20 -25.21
N SER A 58 -23.20 6.38 -26.26
CA SER A 58 -23.29 4.92 -26.13
C SER A 58 -22.04 4.33 -25.45
N LYS A 59 -20.84 4.76 -25.88
CA LYS A 59 -19.57 4.33 -25.27
C LYS A 59 -19.40 4.82 -23.84
N LEU A 60 -19.84 6.05 -23.53
CA LEU A 60 -19.85 6.58 -22.17
C LEU A 60 -20.78 5.77 -21.25
N ASN A 61 -21.98 5.42 -21.73
CA ASN A 61 -22.90 4.56 -21.01
C ASN A 61 -22.26 3.19 -20.68
N GLU A 62 -21.56 2.59 -21.65
CA GLU A 62 -20.82 1.35 -21.42
C GLU A 62 -19.71 1.54 -20.37
N ALA A 63 -18.89 2.58 -20.49
CA ALA A 63 -17.80 2.87 -19.56
C ALA A 63 -18.31 3.05 -18.12
N PHE A 64 -19.37 3.85 -17.90
CA PHE A 64 -19.95 4.04 -16.57
C PHE A 64 -20.60 2.77 -16.02
N THR A 65 -21.28 2.00 -16.87
CA THR A 65 -21.83 0.70 -16.51
C THR A 65 -20.72 -0.28 -16.05
N ARG A 66 -19.57 -0.29 -16.74
CA ARG A 66 -18.40 -1.10 -16.35
C ARG A 66 -17.81 -0.67 -15.00
N ILE A 67 -17.74 0.64 -14.72
CA ILE A 67 -17.27 1.16 -13.43
C ILE A 67 -18.14 0.63 -12.28
N GLU A 68 -19.46 0.67 -12.45
CA GLU A 68 -20.42 0.16 -11.46
C GLU A 68 -20.28 -1.36 -11.27
N GLN A 69 -20.31 -2.13 -12.38
CA GLN A 69 -20.24 -3.60 -12.34
C GLN A 69 -18.95 -4.14 -11.72
N LEU A 70 -17.83 -3.44 -11.96
CA LEU A 70 -16.50 -3.83 -11.50
C LEU A 70 -16.05 -3.08 -10.25
N HIS A 71 -16.97 -2.38 -9.58
CA HIS A 71 -16.68 -1.70 -8.32
C HIS A 71 -16.09 -2.67 -7.29
N GLY A 72 -14.92 -2.33 -6.75
CA GLY A 72 -14.18 -3.18 -5.81
C GLY A 72 -13.52 -4.43 -6.40
N LYS A 73 -13.74 -4.74 -7.69
CA LYS A 73 -13.21 -5.95 -8.37
C LYS A 73 -12.06 -5.67 -9.33
N ARG A 74 -11.88 -4.40 -9.75
CA ARG A 74 -10.77 -4.03 -10.64
C ARG A 74 -9.44 -4.12 -9.91
N VAL A 75 -8.49 -4.81 -10.53
CA VAL A 75 -7.12 -4.90 -10.07
C VAL A 75 -6.24 -4.09 -11.02
N PHE A 76 -5.46 -3.19 -10.45
CA PHE A 76 -4.53 -2.34 -11.18
C PHE A 76 -3.11 -2.92 -11.10
N GLY A 77 -2.18 -2.32 -11.86
CA GLY A 77 -0.80 -2.82 -11.94
C GLY A 77 -0.09 -2.88 -10.60
N SER A 78 0.81 -3.85 -10.45
CA SER A 78 1.72 -3.96 -9.30
C SER A 78 3.00 -3.15 -9.56
N TYR A 79 3.56 -2.56 -8.51
CA TYR A 79 4.73 -1.69 -8.64
C TYR A 79 5.94 -2.25 -7.90
N PHE A 80 7.12 -2.14 -8.53
CA PHE A 80 8.37 -2.62 -7.97
C PHE A 80 9.45 -1.56 -8.15
N ARG A 81 10.16 -1.24 -7.08
CA ARG A 81 11.48 -0.61 -7.20
C ARG A 81 12.45 -1.63 -7.79
N VAL A 82 13.22 -1.21 -8.78
CA VAL A 82 14.34 -1.96 -9.35
C VAL A 82 15.56 -1.04 -9.41
N SER A 83 16.64 -1.44 -8.74
CA SER A 83 17.93 -0.75 -8.72
C SER A 83 19.01 -1.66 -9.31
N PHE A 84 19.93 -1.08 -10.06
CA PHE A 84 21.01 -1.80 -10.75
C PHE A 84 22.36 -1.39 -10.16
N TYR A 85 23.25 -2.36 -9.93
CA TYR A 85 24.60 -2.10 -9.43
C TYR A 85 25.62 -3.00 -10.11
N GLY A 86 26.75 -2.44 -10.50
CA GLY A 86 27.88 -3.12 -11.14
C GLY A 86 28.12 -2.63 -12.56
N ALA A 87 29.40 -2.47 -12.90
CA ALA A 87 29.84 -1.84 -14.15
C ALA A 87 29.31 -2.52 -15.43
N ARG A 88 28.91 -3.80 -15.36
CA ARG A 88 28.27 -4.53 -16.48
C ARG A 88 26.98 -3.87 -16.98
N PHE A 89 26.33 -3.09 -16.13
CA PHE A 89 25.11 -2.36 -16.48
C PHE A 89 25.36 -1.09 -17.31
N GLY A 90 26.60 -0.60 -17.40
CA GLY A 90 26.93 0.64 -18.10
C GLY A 90 26.15 1.82 -17.52
N ASP A 91 25.41 2.54 -18.37
CA ASP A 91 24.59 3.69 -17.96
C ASP A 91 23.46 3.35 -16.96
N LEU A 92 23.16 2.07 -16.74
CA LEU A 92 22.21 1.64 -15.71
C LEU A 92 22.88 1.46 -14.34
N ASP A 93 24.21 1.45 -14.23
CA ASP A 93 24.88 1.27 -12.94
C ASP A 93 24.56 2.42 -11.97
N GLY A 94 24.04 2.08 -10.79
CA GLY A 94 23.56 3.03 -9.79
C GLY A 94 22.16 3.60 -10.04
N GLU A 95 21.52 3.27 -11.17
CA GLU A 95 20.20 3.78 -11.51
C GLU A 95 19.06 3.03 -10.81
N GLU A 96 18.02 3.78 -10.44
CA GLU A 96 16.84 3.29 -9.71
C GLU A 96 15.55 3.67 -10.44
N PHE A 97 14.66 2.70 -10.61
CA PHE A 97 13.39 2.88 -11.32
C PHE A 97 12.23 2.29 -10.52
N VAL A 98 11.04 2.82 -10.74
CA VAL A 98 9.79 2.10 -10.43
C VAL A 98 9.30 1.44 -11.72
N TYR A 99 9.06 0.14 -11.64
CA TYR A 99 8.47 -0.70 -12.68
C TYR A 99 6.98 -0.88 -12.38
N LYS A 100 6.15 -0.68 -13.39
CA LYS A 100 4.73 -1.05 -13.40
C LYS A 100 4.58 -2.37 -14.14
N GLU A 101 4.21 -3.40 -13.41
CA GLU A 101 3.91 -4.73 -13.93
C GLU A 101 2.40 -4.90 -14.13
N HIS A 102 2.03 -6.06 -14.68
CA HIS A 102 0.63 -6.47 -14.72
C HIS A 102 0.04 -6.58 -13.30
N ALA A 103 -1.28 -6.54 -13.24
CA ALA A 103 -1.98 -6.73 -11.98
C ALA A 103 -1.63 -8.10 -11.36
N LEU A 104 -1.45 -8.14 -10.05
CA LEU A 104 -1.17 -9.35 -9.26
C LEU A 104 0.20 -10.02 -9.51
N THR A 105 1.09 -9.44 -10.32
CA THR A 105 2.46 -9.93 -10.46
C THR A 105 3.14 -9.96 -9.10
N LYS A 106 3.75 -11.10 -8.75
CA LYS A 106 4.44 -11.30 -7.47
C LYS A 106 5.95 -11.12 -7.59
N LEU A 107 6.63 -10.89 -6.46
CA LEU A 107 8.10 -10.74 -6.41
C LEU A 107 8.86 -11.87 -7.12
N PRO A 108 8.53 -13.17 -6.94
CA PRO A 108 9.25 -14.24 -7.62
C PRO A 108 9.18 -14.14 -9.16
N GLU A 109 8.05 -13.68 -9.71
CA GLU A 109 7.88 -13.57 -11.16
C GLU A 109 8.82 -12.51 -11.75
N ILE A 110 8.90 -11.34 -11.12
CA ILE A 110 9.81 -10.28 -11.57
C ILE A 110 11.29 -10.63 -11.30
N PHE A 111 11.59 -11.32 -10.19
CA PHE A 111 12.94 -11.83 -9.92
C PHE A 111 13.40 -12.73 -11.06
N SER A 112 12.65 -13.80 -11.35
CA SER A 112 13.00 -14.75 -12.41
C SER A 112 13.07 -14.09 -13.78
N ARG A 113 12.16 -13.17 -14.10
CA ARG A 113 12.16 -12.49 -15.41
C ARG A 113 13.42 -11.64 -15.60
N LEU A 114 13.80 -10.84 -14.61
CA LEU A 114 14.98 -9.97 -14.72
C LEU A 114 16.28 -10.78 -14.62
N GLU A 115 16.34 -11.79 -13.76
CA GLU A 115 17.46 -12.72 -13.67
C GLU A 115 17.70 -13.44 -15.00
N ASN A 116 16.66 -13.99 -15.62
CA ASN A 116 16.77 -14.65 -16.94
C ASN A 116 17.19 -13.67 -18.04
N PHE A 117 16.58 -12.47 -18.07
CA PHE A 117 16.88 -11.47 -19.10
C PHE A 117 18.34 -11.01 -19.06
N TYR A 118 18.85 -10.66 -17.87
CA TYR A 118 20.24 -10.21 -17.73
C TYR A 118 21.22 -11.38 -17.69
N GLY A 119 20.81 -12.56 -17.20
CA GLY A 119 21.62 -13.78 -17.24
C GLY A 119 21.90 -14.24 -18.67
N ALA A 120 20.93 -14.10 -19.59
CA ALA A 120 21.15 -14.34 -21.02
C ALA A 120 22.15 -13.36 -21.65
N ARG A 121 22.31 -12.15 -21.07
CA ARG A 121 23.22 -11.11 -21.58
C ARG A 121 24.61 -11.16 -20.97
N PHE A 122 24.71 -11.46 -19.67
CA PHE A 122 25.94 -11.37 -18.90
C PHE A 122 26.48 -12.74 -18.44
N GLY A 123 25.72 -13.82 -18.60
CA GLY A 123 25.98 -15.12 -17.98
C GLY A 123 25.24 -15.25 -16.66
N VAL A 124 24.62 -16.41 -16.42
CA VAL A 124 23.77 -16.65 -15.23
C VAL A 124 24.56 -16.47 -13.92
N ASP A 125 25.81 -16.96 -13.88
CA ASP A 125 26.66 -16.87 -12.69
C ASP A 125 27.11 -15.43 -12.35
N ASN A 126 26.93 -14.50 -13.29
CA ASN A 126 27.34 -13.10 -13.15
C ASN A 126 26.18 -12.19 -12.71
N VAL A 127 24.95 -12.71 -12.56
CA VAL A 127 23.79 -11.92 -12.14
C VAL A 127 23.34 -12.34 -10.75
N VAL A 128 23.10 -11.37 -9.87
CA VAL A 128 22.68 -11.63 -8.49
C VAL A 128 21.47 -10.77 -8.15
N ILE A 129 20.38 -11.40 -7.71
CA ILE A 129 19.20 -10.69 -7.21
C ILE A 129 19.36 -10.40 -5.71
N ILE A 130 19.39 -9.11 -5.35
CA ILE A 130 19.34 -8.65 -3.97
C ILE A 130 17.88 -8.64 -3.52
N LYS A 131 17.56 -9.53 -2.57
CA LYS A 131 16.19 -9.73 -2.08
C LYS A 131 15.83 -8.84 -0.90
N ASP A 132 16.83 -8.37 -0.14
CA ASP A 132 16.59 -7.45 0.96
C ASP A 132 16.34 -6.04 0.43
N SER A 133 15.61 -5.25 1.21
CA SER A 133 15.21 -3.90 0.84
C SER A 133 16.12 -2.82 1.41
N ASN A 134 17.23 -3.18 2.07
CA ASN A 134 18.12 -2.22 2.73
C ASN A 134 18.85 -1.36 1.69
N ILE A 135 19.50 -0.31 2.19
CA ILE A 135 20.43 0.46 1.37
C ILE A 135 21.61 -0.44 1.07
N VAL A 136 21.92 -0.61 -0.21
CA VAL A 136 23.03 -1.45 -0.67
C VAL A 136 24.33 -0.69 -0.49
N ASP A 137 25.26 -1.27 0.26
CA ASP A 137 26.64 -0.78 0.33
C ASP A 137 27.42 -1.34 -0.86
N VAL A 138 27.59 -0.51 -1.89
CA VAL A 138 28.27 -0.86 -3.14
C VAL A 138 29.71 -1.32 -2.90
N SER A 139 30.37 -0.86 -1.82
CA SER A 139 31.75 -1.26 -1.50
C SER A 139 31.87 -2.73 -1.08
N THR A 140 30.76 -3.36 -0.70
CA THR A 140 30.70 -4.77 -0.30
C THR A 140 30.36 -5.72 -1.45
N LEU A 141 30.03 -5.17 -2.62
CA LEU A 141 29.65 -5.95 -3.79
C LEU A 141 30.88 -6.42 -4.57
N ASP A 142 30.76 -7.59 -5.21
CA ASP A 142 31.76 -8.08 -6.15
C ASP A 142 31.75 -7.22 -7.43
N PRO A 143 32.83 -6.50 -7.76
CA PRO A 143 32.86 -5.60 -8.91
C PRO A 143 32.67 -6.32 -10.26
N ASP A 144 32.92 -7.63 -10.31
CA ASP A 144 32.78 -8.45 -11.52
C ASP A 144 31.35 -8.97 -11.74
N LYS A 145 30.41 -8.68 -10.83
CA LYS A 145 29.01 -9.14 -10.91
C LYS A 145 28.03 -8.00 -11.18
N ALA A 146 26.85 -8.38 -11.64
CA ALA A 146 25.71 -7.53 -11.92
C ALA A 146 24.62 -7.78 -10.88
N TYR A 147 24.41 -6.84 -9.97
CA TYR A 147 23.41 -6.92 -8.92
C TYR A 147 22.14 -6.17 -9.29
N ILE A 148 20.99 -6.80 -9.05
CA ILE A 148 19.67 -6.19 -9.24
C ILE A 148 18.92 -6.27 -7.92
N GLN A 149 18.66 -5.12 -7.29
CA GLN A 149 17.81 -5.06 -6.10
C GLN A 149 16.37 -4.82 -6.52
N ILE A 150 15.46 -5.68 -6.06
CA ILE A 150 14.04 -5.60 -6.43
C ILE A 150 13.20 -5.59 -5.16
N THR A 151 12.25 -4.65 -5.06
CA THR A 151 11.38 -4.52 -3.88
C THR A 151 10.00 -4.07 -4.28
N TYR A 152 8.99 -4.72 -3.72
CA TYR A 152 7.60 -4.31 -3.90
C TYR A 152 7.35 -2.94 -3.26
N VAL A 153 6.66 -2.07 -3.99
CA VAL A 153 6.29 -0.73 -3.52
C VAL A 153 4.81 -0.49 -3.72
N GLU A 154 4.20 0.30 -2.84
CA GLU A 154 2.80 0.68 -2.93
C GLU A 154 2.66 2.17 -3.28
N PRO A 155 1.65 2.58 -4.05
CA PRO A 155 1.35 3.99 -4.24
C PRO A 155 1.22 4.72 -2.88
N TYR A 156 1.95 5.82 -2.74
CA TYR A 156 1.98 6.61 -1.52
C TYR A 156 1.18 7.90 -1.67
N PHE A 157 0.35 8.17 -0.66
CA PHE A 157 -0.47 9.37 -0.58
C PHE A 157 -0.41 9.94 0.84
N GLU A 158 -0.35 11.25 0.91
CA GLU A 158 -0.53 11.97 2.16
C GLU A 158 -2.01 11.97 2.60
N PRO A 159 -2.29 12.16 3.90
CA PRO A 159 -3.65 12.15 4.42
C PRO A 159 -4.61 13.11 3.69
N HIS A 160 -4.11 14.25 3.20
CA HIS A 160 -4.92 15.24 2.49
C HIS A 160 -5.27 14.79 1.06
N GLU A 161 -4.41 14.01 0.40
CA GLU A 161 -4.67 13.44 -0.93
C GLU A 161 -5.67 12.30 -0.84
N LEU A 162 -5.59 11.46 0.20
CA LEU A 162 -6.54 10.36 0.41
C LEU A 162 -8.00 10.85 0.59
N ARG A 163 -8.20 12.11 1.01
CA ARG A 163 -9.53 12.73 1.05
C ARG A 163 -10.10 13.01 -0.34
N LYS A 164 -9.23 13.22 -1.33
CA LYS A 164 -9.60 13.48 -2.74
C LYS A 164 -9.58 12.20 -3.58
N ARG A 165 -8.71 11.24 -3.24
CA ARG A 165 -8.55 9.95 -3.91
C ARG A 165 -9.32 8.89 -3.15
N VAL A 166 -10.62 8.84 -3.38
CA VAL A 166 -11.55 7.94 -2.69
C VAL A 166 -11.55 6.57 -3.37
N THR A 167 -11.61 6.55 -4.70
CA THR A 167 -11.78 5.33 -5.49
C THR A 167 -10.46 4.59 -5.71
N GLN A 168 -10.55 3.31 -6.07
CA GLN A 168 -9.36 2.52 -6.42
C GLN A 168 -8.69 3.06 -7.70
N TYR A 169 -9.45 3.55 -8.68
CA TYR A 169 -8.91 4.19 -9.87
C TYR A 169 -8.08 5.42 -9.51
N GLU A 170 -8.61 6.32 -8.69
CA GLU A 170 -7.88 7.52 -8.27
C GLU A 170 -6.61 7.20 -7.49
N LYS A 171 -6.56 6.06 -6.78
CA LYS A 171 -5.34 5.59 -6.09
C LYS A 171 -4.33 4.93 -7.03
N ASN A 172 -4.65 4.74 -8.31
CA ASN A 172 -3.81 4.07 -9.30
C ASN A 172 -3.57 4.88 -10.59
N TYR A 173 -4.25 6.02 -10.74
CA TYR A 173 -4.13 6.91 -11.88
C TYR A 173 -3.47 8.23 -11.50
N ASN A 174 -2.57 8.70 -12.35
CA ASN A 174 -1.78 9.91 -12.15
C ASN A 174 -1.05 9.90 -10.79
N ILE A 175 -0.25 8.85 -10.58
CA ILE A 175 0.51 8.61 -9.36
C ILE A 175 2.01 8.65 -9.64
N LYS A 176 2.81 9.23 -8.74
CA LYS A 176 4.28 9.31 -8.90
C LYS A 176 5.07 9.02 -7.64
N ARG A 177 4.39 8.73 -6.53
CA ARG A 177 5.01 8.44 -5.25
C ARG A 177 4.72 7.01 -4.84
N PHE A 178 5.76 6.32 -4.39
CA PHE A 178 5.71 4.91 -4.06
C PHE A 178 6.46 4.66 -2.75
N MET A 179 5.95 3.80 -1.89
CA MET A 179 6.55 3.53 -0.58
C MET A 179 6.84 2.05 -0.39
N TYR A 180 7.99 1.75 0.20
CA TYR A 180 8.26 0.46 0.83
C TYR A 180 8.69 0.68 2.29
N ALA A 181 8.54 -0.38 3.09
CA ALA A 181 8.98 -0.40 4.48
C ALA A 181 10.13 -1.40 4.67
N THR A 182 11.14 -0.99 5.42
CA THR A 182 12.29 -1.82 5.78
C THR A 182 12.36 -1.92 7.31
N PRO A 183 12.21 -3.13 7.88
CA PRO A 183 12.37 -3.34 9.31
C PRO A 183 13.85 -3.24 9.67
N PHE A 184 14.15 -2.64 10.83
CA PHE A 184 15.51 -2.61 11.35
C PHE A 184 15.50 -2.46 12.87
N THR A 185 16.61 -2.79 13.51
CA THR A 185 16.86 -2.61 14.95
C THR A 185 17.97 -1.58 15.15
N VAL A 186 18.10 -1.03 16.36
CA VAL A 186 19.19 -0.11 16.70
C VAL A 186 20.57 -0.76 16.48
N GLY A 187 20.67 -2.09 16.68
CA GLY A 187 21.86 -2.88 16.39
C GLY A 187 22.09 -3.22 14.92
N GLY A 188 21.30 -2.69 13.98
CA GLY A 188 21.49 -2.86 12.53
C GLY A 188 20.90 -4.15 11.93
N ARG A 189 20.41 -5.09 12.74
CA ARG A 189 19.69 -6.29 12.25
C ARG A 189 18.31 -5.90 11.72
N ALA A 190 17.80 -6.63 10.72
CA ALA A 190 16.46 -6.39 10.18
C ALA A 190 15.35 -6.67 11.22
N HIS A 191 15.51 -7.73 11.99
CA HIS A 191 14.54 -8.18 13.00
C HIS A 191 15.19 -8.30 14.38
N GLY A 192 14.41 -7.95 15.41
CA GLY A 192 14.78 -8.09 16.82
C GLY A 192 13.54 -8.12 17.71
N ASP A 193 13.75 -7.87 19.00
CA ASP A 193 12.65 -7.84 19.96
C ASP A 193 11.72 -6.65 19.71
N ILE A 194 10.46 -6.78 20.15
CA ILE A 194 9.42 -5.75 19.99
C ILE A 194 9.91 -4.37 20.48
N ALA A 195 10.65 -4.33 21.58
CA ALA A 195 11.15 -3.10 22.17
C ALA A 195 12.23 -2.40 21.32
N GLU A 196 12.87 -3.12 20.41
CA GLU A 196 13.97 -2.62 19.56
C GLU A 196 13.58 -2.47 18.09
N GLN A 197 12.42 -2.99 17.70
CA GLN A 197 11.99 -3.09 16.30
C GLN A 197 11.53 -1.73 15.77
N CYS A 198 12.38 -1.09 14.98
CA CYS A 198 12.06 0.10 14.21
C CYS A 198 11.59 -0.27 12.80
N LYS A 199 10.99 0.70 12.11
CA LYS A 199 10.54 0.58 10.71
C LYS A 199 10.91 1.84 9.95
N ARG A 200 11.56 1.70 8.80
CA ARG A 200 11.88 2.80 7.89
C ARG A 200 10.93 2.76 6.71
N LYS A 201 10.20 3.84 6.47
CA LYS A 201 9.37 4.02 5.29
C LYS A 201 10.11 4.88 4.30
N THR A 202 10.49 4.30 3.16
CA THR A 202 11.15 5.03 2.08
C THR A 202 10.10 5.38 1.03
N ILE A 203 9.91 6.66 0.78
CA ILE A 203 9.00 7.20 -0.24
C ILE A 203 9.86 7.61 -1.44
N LEU A 204 9.65 6.96 -2.57
CA LEU A 204 10.29 7.22 -3.86
C LEU A 204 9.38 8.12 -4.69
N THR A 205 9.95 9.12 -5.36
CA THR A 205 9.25 9.96 -6.34
C THR A 205 9.84 9.72 -7.72
N THR A 206 9.00 9.37 -8.69
CA THR A 206 9.39 9.14 -10.08
C THR A 206 9.38 10.43 -10.91
N ALA A 207 10.18 10.47 -11.98
CA ALA A 207 10.28 11.62 -12.90
C ALA A 207 8.93 11.99 -13.55
N HIS A 208 8.11 10.98 -13.82
CA HIS A 208 6.78 11.10 -14.43
C HIS A 208 5.75 10.30 -13.64
N HIS A 209 4.47 10.56 -13.90
CA HIS A 209 3.36 9.83 -13.27
C HIS A 209 3.04 8.56 -14.05
N PHE A 210 2.59 7.52 -13.35
CA PHE A 210 1.89 6.41 -13.95
C PHE A 210 0.38 6.70 -14.09
N PRO A 211 -0.29 6.20 -15.15
CA PRO A 211 0.31 5.51 -16.31
C PRO A 211 1.16 6.46 -17.17
N TYR A 212 2.18 5.90 -17.84
CA TYR A 212 3.09 6.63 -18.72
C TYR A 212 3.32 5.82 -20.00
N VAL A 213 3.93 6.45 -21.02
CA VAL A 213 4.30 5.78 -22.28
C VAL A 213 5.35 4.67 -22.09
N LYS A 214 6.05 4.65 -20.95
CA LYS A 214 6.98 3.58 -20.54
C LYS A 214 6.45 2.88 -19.29
N THR A 215 6.73 1.58 -19.17
CA THR A 215 6.39 0.76 -18.00
C THR A 215 7.38 0.88 -16.85
N ARG A 216 8.52 1.54 -17.05
CA ARG A 216 9.45 1.91 -15.98
C ARG A 216 9.77 3.40 -16.03
N ILE A 217 9.86 4.03 -14.87
CA ILE A 217 10.13 5.46 -14.72
C ILE A 217 11.22 5.63 -13.67
N GLN A 218 12.22 6.46 -13.98
CA GLN A 218 13.36 6.72 -13.10
C GLN A 218 12.90 7.38 -11.80
N VAL A 219 13.50 6.98 -10.69
CA VAL A 219 13.36 7.64 -9.39
C VAL A 219 14.25 8.86 -9.37
N VAL A 220 13.69 10.01 -9.03
CA VAL A 220 14.40 11.32 -9.03
C VAL A 220 14.53 11.91 -7.63
N SER A 221 13.80 11.38 -6.66
CA SER A 221 13.83 11.85 -5.28
C SER A 221 13.40 10.75 -4.32
N ARG A 222 13.94 10.80 -3.10
CA ARG A 222 13.58 9.91 -2.00
C ARG A 222 13.37 10.71 -0.72
N THR A 223 12.50 10.22 0.14
CA THR A 223 12.32 10.74 1.51
C THR A 223 12.13 9.56 2.45
N GLN A 224 12.70 9.65 3.65
CA GLN A 224 12.62 8.58 4.64
C GLN A 224 11.88 9.05 5.90
N ILE A 225 10.98 8.20 6.38
CA ILE A 225 10.30 8.36 7.67
C ILE A 225 10.68 7.19 8.55
N ILE A 226 11.31 7.47 9.68
CA ILE A 226 11.71 6.45 10.65
C ILE A 226 10.67 6.40 11.76
N LEU A 227 10.14 5.21 12.00
CA LEU A 227 9.21 4.91 13.08
C LEU A 227 9.95 4.23 14.22
N THR A 228 9.77 4.77 15.41
CA THR A 228 10.22 4.18 16.67
C THR A 228 9.41 2.91 17.00
N PRO A 229 9.89 2.04 17.90
CA PRO A 229 9.22 0.76 18.17
C PRO A 229 7.76 0.89 18.61
N ILE A 230 7.42 1.89 19.42
CA ILE A 230 6.02 2.14 19.81
C ILE A 230 5.17 2.64 18.63
N GLU A 231 5.74 3.41 17.70
CA GLU A 231 5.02 3.83 16.50
C GLU A 231 4.79 2.67 15.53
N VAL A 232 5.74 1.73 15.44
CA VAL A 232 5.56 0.46 14.74
C VAL A 232 4.37 -0.30 15.34
N ALA A 233 4.34 -0.46 16.66
CA ALA A 233 3.24 -1.12 17.36
C ALA A 233 1.88 -0.45 17.11
N ILE A 234 1.82 0.89 17.15
CA ILE A 234 0.59 1.64 16.85
C ILE A 234 0.13 1.37 15.42
N GLU A 235 1.03 1.40 14.45
CA GLU A 235 0.69 1.16 13.05
C GLU A 235 0.21 -0.28 12.82
N ASP A 236 0.84 -1.26 13.46
CA ASP A 236 0.47 -2.67 13.32
C ASP A 236 -0.90 -2.95 13.93
N ILE A 237 -1.22 -2.36 15.09
CA ILE A 237 -2.56 -2.44 15.68
C ILE A 237 -3.59 -1.73 14.81
N GLN A 238 -3.28 -0.54 14.29
CA GLN A 238 -4.19 0.18 13.41
C GLN A 238 -4.46 -0.58 12.11
N LYS A 239 -3.45 -1.26 11.57
CA LYS A 239 -3.60 -2.13 10.40
C LYS A 239 -4.58 -3.26 10.70
N LYS A 240 -4.42 -3.96 11.84
CA LYS A 240 -5.36 -5.01 12.26
C LYS A 240 -6.79 -4.50 12.49
N ILE A 241 -6.95 -3.30 13.05
CA ILE A 241 -8.25 -2.63 13.19
C ILE A 241 -8.90 -2.44 11.82
N ASN A 242 -8.14 -1.95 10.84
CA ASN A 242 -8.65 -1.71 9.49
C ASN A 242 -9.01 -3.01 8.76
N GLU A 243 -8.19 -4.06 8.90
CA GLU A 243 -8.47 -5.41 8.36
C GLU A 243 -9.75 -6.00 8.97
N LEU A 244 -9.92 -5.90 10.30
CA LEU A 244 -11.14 -6.34 11.00
C LEU A 244 -12.37 -5.55 10.54
N ALA A 245 -12.25 -4.22 10.46
CA ALA A 245 -13.34 -3.36 10.01
C ALA A 245 -13.75 -3.69 8.58
N ALA A 246 -12.79 -3.87 7.67
CA ALA A 246 -13.05 -4.25 6.29
C ALA A 246 -13.76 -5.61 6.19
N ALA A 247 -13.25 -6.64 6.87
CA ALA A 247 -13.88 -7.97 6.86
C ALA A 247 -15.28 -7.96 7.51
N THR A 248 -15.48 -7.16 8.56
CA THR A 248 -16.77 -7.04 9.24
C THR A 248 -17.79 -6.25 8.41
N SER A 249 -17.36 -5.25 7.65
CA SER A 249 -18.25 -4.43 6.80
C SER A 249 -18.42 -4.95 5.38
N GLN A 250 -17.75 -6.05 5.01
CA GLN A 250 -17.84 -6.64 3.67
C GLN A 250 -19.26 -7.15 3.38
N GLU A 251 -19.79 -6.76 2.20
CA GLU A 251 -21.06 -7.20 1.64
C GLU A 251 -20.90 -7.59 0.16
N PRO A 252 -21.35 -8.78 -0.28
CA PRO A 252 -21.92 -9.85 0.56
C PRO A 252 -20.89 -10.39 1.55
N ALA A 253 -21.35 -10.82 2.72
CA ALA A 253 -20.48 -11.32 3.77
C ALA A 253 -19.63 -12.52 3.32
N ASP A 254 -18.36 -12.54 3.74
CA ASP A 254 -17.44 -13.66 3.58
C ASP A 254 -17.06 -14.22 4.95
N PRO A 255 -17.75 -15.28 5.43
CA PRO A 255 -17.50 -15.86 6.74
C PRO A 255 -16.08 -16.39 6.89
N LYS A 256 -15.49 -16.94 5.81
CA LYS A 256 -14.14 -17.52 5.88
C LYS A 256 -13.09 -16.43 6.05
N MET A 257 -13.21 -15.33 5.29
CA MET A 257 -12.33 -14.18 5.43
C MET A 257 -12.46 -13.55 6.82
N LEU A 258 -13.70 -13.34 7.30
CA LEU A 258 -13.96 -12.81 8.65
C LEU A 258 -13.33 -13.70 9.73
N GLN A 259 -13.55 -15.01 9.66
CA GLN A 259 -12.99 -15.98 10.61
C GLN A 259 -11.46 -15.97 10.60
N MET A 260 -10.84 -15.90 9.42
CA MET A 260 -9.38 -15.82 9.29
C MET A 260 -8.81 -14.57 9.96
N VAL A 261 -9.41 -13.39 9.73
CA VAL A 261 -8.93 -12.15 10.37
C VAL A 261 -9.11 -12.19 11.88
N VAL A 262 -10.29 -12.60 12.36
CA VAL A 262 -10.58 -12.66 13.80
C VAL A 262 -9.62 -13.63 14.49
N GLN A 263 -9.44 -14.84 13.95
CA GLN A 263 -8.51 -15.81 14.50
C GLN A 263 -7.06 -15.28 14.52
N GLY A 264 -6.61 -14.59 13.47
CA GLY A 264 -5.30 -13.93 13.42
C GLY A 264 -5.14 -12.72 14.37
N CYS A 265 -6.23 -12.25 14.97
CA CYS A 265 -6.24 -11.16 15.95
C CYS A 265 -6.20 -11.66 17.39
N ILE A 266 -7.05 -12.65 17.74
CA ILE A 266 -7.26 -13.10 19.13
C ILE A 266 -6.80 -14.54 19.39
N GLY A 267 -6.54 -15.32 18.35
CA GLY A 267 -6.14 -16.74 18.43
C GLY A 267 -4.71 -16.98 17.94
N THR A 268 -3.82 -15.98 17.99
CA THR A 268 -2.44 -16.13 17.53
C THR A 268 -1.66 -17.10 18.41
N THR A 269 -1.24 -18.23 17.84
CA THR A 269 -0.41 -19.25 18.52
C THR A 269 1.05 -19.27 18.03
N VAL A 270 1.33 -18.68 16.85
CA VAL A 270 2.64 -18.80 16.16
C VAL A 270 3.49 -17.53 16.26
N ASN A 271 2.87 -16.34 16.21
CA ASN A 271 3.55 -15.05 16.35
C ASN A 271 3.26 -14.45 17.72
N GLN A 272 4.19 -13.67 18.28
CA GLN A 272 3.94 -12.84 19.46
C GLN A 272 2.70 -11.96 19.19
N GLY A 273 1.57 -12.28 19.84
CA GLY A 273 0.27 -11.71 19.51
C GLY A 273 0.16 -10.22 19.84
N PRO A 274 -0.94 -9.54 19.45
CA PRO A 274 -1.16 -8.13 19.77
C PRO A 274 -1.00 -7.78 21.26
N LEU A 275 -1.27 -8.74 22.14
CA LEU A 275 -1.14 -8.54 23.57
C LEU A 275 0.32 -8.32 24.02
N GLU A 276 1.31 -8.90 23.33
CA GLU A 276 2.72 -8.70 23.66
C GLU A 276 3.14 -7.25 23.39
N LEU A 277 2.66 -6.65 22.29
CA LEU A 277 2.84 -5.21 22.03
C LEU A 277 2.26 -4.36 23.16
N ALA A 278 1.09 -4.73 23.68
CA ALA A 278 0.49 -4.03 24.82
C ALA A 278 1.34 -4.19 26.08
N GLN A 279 1.87 -5.38 26.36
CA GLN A 279 2.72 -5.61 27.53
C GLN A 279 4.00 -4.77 27.47
N VAL A 280 4.73 -4.85 26.36
CA VAL A 280 6.01 -4.12 26.20
C VAL A 280 5.85 -2.61 26.33
N PHE A 281 4.79 -2.03 25.74
CA PHE A 281 4.65 -0.58 25.65
C PHE A 281 3.67 0.06 26.63
N LEU A 282 2.76 -0.69 27.25
CA LEU A 282 1.75 -0.16 28.18
C LEU A 282 1.92 -0.64 29.62
N ALA A 283 2.52 -1.82 29.88
CA ALA A 283 2.70 -2.30 31.26
C ALA A 283 3.53 -1.34 32.12
N PRO A 284 4.66 -0.77 31.64
CA PRO A 284 5.42 0.19 32.45
C PRO A 284 4.60 1.43 32.86
N VAL A 285 3.66 1.86 32.02
CA VAL A 285 2.78 3.00 32.31
C VAL A 285 1.66 2.60 33.28
N ALA A 286 1.11 1.39 33.14
CA ALA A 286 0.07 0.86 34.01
C ALA A 286 0.59 0.60 35.44
N GLU A 287 1.83 0.13 35.55
CA GLU A 287 2.54 -0.12 36.82
C GLU A 287 3.07 1.17 37.48
N GLY A 288 3.04 2.29 36.77
CA GLY A 288 3.54 3.58 37.24
C GLY A 288 5.07 3.71 37.22
N THR A 289 5.79 2.79 36.57
CA THR A 289 7.24 2.86 36.40
C THR A 289 7.65 3.85 35.32
N GLN A 290 6.75 4.19 34.40
CA GLN A 290 6.93 5.24 33.38
C GLN A 290 5.74 6.20 33.30
N PRO A 291 5.97 7.50 33.02
CA PRO A 291 4.87 8.43 32.81
C PRO A 291 4.16 8.16 31.46
N PRO A 292 2.86 8.45 31.36
CA PRO A 292 2.14 8.38 30.11
C PRO A 292 2.66 9.43 29.11
N THR A 293 2.76 9.03 27.85
CA THR A 293 3.16 9.89 26.73
C THR A 293 2.03 9.95 25.71
N ARG A 294 2.15 10.85 24.73
CA ARG A 294 1.21 10.92 23.60
C ARG A 294 1.13 9.59 22.84
N LEU A 295 2.27 8.92 22.65
CA LEU A 295 2.34 7.65 21.91
C LEU A 295 1.77 6.48 22.73
N THR A 296 2.08 6.37 24.02
CA THR A 296 1.49 5.31 24.86
C THR A 296 -0.02 5.51 25.00
N ASN A 297 -0.50 6.75 25.14
CA ASN A 297 -1.94 7.03 25.12
C ASN A 297 -2.59 6.72 23.76
N LYS A 298 -1.92 7.02 22.64
CA LYS A 298 -2.40 6.67 21.29
C LYS A 298 -2.50 5.15 21.11
N LEU A 299 -1.50 4.40 21.54
CA LEU A 299 -1.51 2.94 21.52
C LEU A 299 -2.64 2.37 22.40
N ARG A 300 -2.82 2.93 23.61
CA ARG A 300 -3.90 2.58 24.53
C ARG A 300 -5.28 2.75 23.89
N LEU A 301 -5.51 3.86 23.20
CA LEU A 301 -6.76 4.12 22.48
C LEU A 301 -6.93 3.18 21.28
N ALA A 302 -5.85 2.88 20.54
CA ALA A 302 -5.88 1.90 19.46
C ALA A 302 -6.28 0.51 19.98
N PHE A 303 -5.75 0.05 21.11
CA PHE A 303 -6.16 -1.23 21.71
C PHE A 303 -7.62 -1.25 22.18
N LYS A 304 -8.16 -0.12 22.67
CA LYS A 304 -9.60 -0.01 22.99
C LYS A 304 -10.47 -0.20 21.74
N ASP A 305 -10.12 0.46 20.65
CA ASP A 305 -10.85 0.30 19.38
C ASP A 305 -10.67 -1.12 18.82
N PHE A 306 -9.45 -1.66 18.84
CA PHE A 306 -9.16 -3.04 18.44
C PHE A 306 -10.01 -4.06 19.20
N SER A 307 -10.09 -3.95 20.52
CA SER A 307 -10.93 -4.82 21.35
C SER A 307 -12.41 -4.72 20.96
N LYS A 308 -12.90 -3.51 20.65
CA LYS A 308 -14.28 -3.30 20.19
C LYS A 308 -14.52 -3.93 18.82
N LYS A 309 -13.60 -3.75 17.86
CA LYS A 309 -13.71 -4.34 16.52
C LYS A 309 -13.67 -5.86 16.55
N CYS A 310 -12.84 -6.47 17.40
CA CYS A 310 -12.87 -7.92 17.61
C CYS A 310 -14.24 -8.39 18.12
N HIS A 311 -14.84 -7.67 19.07
CA HIS A 311 -16.18 -7.99 19.58
C HIS A 311 -17.25 -7.90 18.48
N ASP A 312 -17.25 -6.80 17.72
CA ASP A 312 -18.19 -6.59 16.62
C ASP A 312 -18.06 -7.70 15.55
N ALA A 313 -16.83 -8.08 15.20
CA ALA A 313 -16.52 -9.14 14.26
C ALA A 313 -16.99 -10.52 14.74
N LEU A 314 -16.79 -10.85 16.02
CA LEU A 314 -17.31 -12.09 16.63
C LEU A 314 -18.82 -12.15 16.61
N ARG A 315 -19.48 -11.02 16.90
CA ARG A 315 -20.94 -10.94 16.83
C ARG A 315 -21.46 -11.14 15.41
N LYS A 316 -20.81 -10.54 14.40
CA LYS A 316 -21.15 -10.79 13.00
C LYS A 316 -20.93 -12.27 12.64
N ASN A 317 -19.78 -12.85 13.01
CA ASN A 317 -19.49 -14.26 12.73
C ASN A 317 -20.54 -15.21 13.33
N LYS A 318 -20.98 -14.97 14.58
CA LYS A 318 -22.03 -15.75 15.23
C LYS A 318 -23.33 -15.83 14.43
N ASN A 319 -23.66 -14.79 13.67
CA ASN A 319 -24.85 -14.74 12.82
C ASN A 319 -24.65 -15.39 11.45
N LEU A 320 -23.40 -15.68 11.06
CA LEU A 320 -23.05 -16.25 9.76
C LEU A 320 -22.78 -17.77 9.81
N ILE A 321 -22.47 -18.31 10.98
CA ILE A 321 -22.07 -19.72 11.13
C ILE A 321 -23.23 -20.72 11.11
N GLY A 322 -22.94 -21.92 10.61
CA GLY A 322 -23.79 -23.10 10.74
C GLY A 322 -23.70 -23.80 12.11
N SER A 323 -24.48 -24.86 12.30
CA SER A 323 -24.45 -25.68 13.53
C SER A 323 -23.10 -26.37 13.76
N ASP A 324 -22.43 -26.74 12.68
CA ASP A 324 -21.11 -27.38 12.61
C ASP A 324 -19.97 -26.49 13.14
N GLN A 325 -20.11 -25.16 13.04
CA GLN A 325 -19.10 -24.20 13.47
C GLN A 325 -19.34 -23.61 14.87
N ARG A 326 -20.34 -24.09 15.62
CA ARG A 326 -20.68 -23.55 16.96
C ARG A 326 -19.56 -23.73 17.98
N GLU A 327 -18.86 -24.86 17.96
CA GLU A 327 -17.73 -25.07 18.88
C GLU A 327 -16.55 -24.16 18.55
N TYR A 328 -16.28 -23.97 17.26
CA TYR A 328 -15.27 -23.02 16.80
C TYR A 328 -15.57 -21.59 17.26
N GLN A 329 -16.81 -21.12 17.11
CA GLN A 329 -17.22 -19.82 17.63
C GLN A 329 -17.07 -19.72 19.15
N ARG A 330 -17.43 -20.76 19.91
CA ARG A 330 -17.24 -20.78 21.37
C ARG A 330 -15.76 -20.65 21.75
N GLU A 331 -14.87 -21.31 21.00
CA GLU A 331 -13.43 -21.18 21.22
C GLU A 331 -12.91 -19.76 20.91
N LEU A 332 -13.38 -19.14 19.84
CA LEU A 332 -13.05 -17.74 19.54
C LEU A 332 -13.55 -16.80 20.64
N GLU A 333 -14.77 -16.99 21.16
CA GLU A 333 -15.31 -16.22 22.28
C GLU A 333 -14.48 -16.41 23.57
N ARG A 334 -14.04 -17.65 23.87
CA ARG A 334 -13.12 -17.93 24.98
C ARG A 334 -11.78 -17.21 24.81
N ASN A 335 -11.20 -17.24 23.62
CA ASN A 335 -9.94 -16.56 23.32
C ASN A 335 -10.07 -15.04 23.45
N PHE A 336 -11.17 -14.47 22.99
CA PHE A 336 -11.46 -13.06 23.17
C PHE A 336 -11.60 -12.69 24.64
N GLN A 337 -12.29 -13.49 25.44
CA GLN A 337 -12.44 -13.25 26.88
C GLN A 337 -11.07 -13.23 27.59
N ARG A 338 -10.21 -14.21 27.30
CA ARG A 338 -8.83 -14.22 27.85
C ARG A 338 -8.02 -13.00 27.38
N PHE A 339 -8.19 -12.60 26.12
CA PHE A 339 -7.53 -11.42 25.57
C PHE A 339 -7.98 -10.14 26.28
N THR A 340 -9.28 -9.94 26.48
CA THR A 340 -9.82 -8.74 27.14
C THR A 340 -9.45 -8.68 28.61
N GLU A 341 -9.47 -9.80 29.33
CA GLU A 341 -9.04 -9.89 30.73
C GLU A 341 -7.58 -9.47 30.90
N ARG A 342 -6.68 -9.95 30.04
CA ARG A 342 -5.26 -9.59 30.09
C ARG A 342 -4.97 -8.18 29.61
N LEU A 343 -5.77 -7.66 28.67
CA LEU A 343 -5.61 -6.30 28.14
C LEU A 343 -6.17 -5.25 29.10
N ALA A 344 -7.24 -5.57 29.85
CA ALA A 344 -7.94 -4.65 30.75
C ALA A 344 -7.01 -3.82 31.67
N PRO A 345 -6.08 -4.42 32.43
CA PRO A 345 -5.20 -3.64 33.31
C PRO A 345 -4.28 -2.65 32.55
N LEU A 346 -3.96 -2.94 31.29
CA LEU A 346 -3.05 -2.14 30.47
C LEU A 346 -3.74 -0.93 29.82
N ILE A 347 -5.06 -1.00 29.63
CA ILE A 347 -5.82 0.02 28.89
C ILE A 347 -6.71 0.92 29.74
N GLN A 348 -6.89 0.58 31.02
CA GLN A 348 -7.60 1.40 32.00
C GLN A 348 -6.80 2.68 32.29
N ALA A 349 -7.50 3.80 32.45
CA ALA A 349 -6.86 5.07 32.77
C ALA A 349 -6.61 5.14 34.28
N THR A 350 -5.37 5.34 34.69
CA THR A 350 -5.02 5.64 36.08
C THR A 350 -5.39 7.09 36.42
N PRO A 351 -5.88 7.37 37.65
CA PRO A 351 -6.09 8.75 38.11
C PRO A 351 -4.76 9.54 38.02
N GLY A 352 -4.72 10.61 37.22
CA GLY A 352 -3.51 11.40 36.94
C GLY A 352 -3.02 11.33 35.49
N HIS A 353 -3.46 10.33 34.71
CA HIS A 353 -3.05 10.14 33.31
C HIS A 353 -3.42 11.33 32.40
N VAL A 354 -4.57 11.97 32.66
CA VAL A 354 -5.03 13.16 31.90
C VAL A 354 -4.26 14.42 32.30
N ALA A 355 -3.91 14.56 33.58
CA ALA A 355 -3.18 15.73 34.09
C ALA A 355 -1.70 15.77 33.64
N GLN A 356 -1.09 14.61 33.36
CA GLN A 356 0.29 14.53 32.89
C GLN A 356 0.42 14.77 31.37
N LEU A 357 -0.62 14.47 30.58
CA LEU A 357 -0.63 14.71 29.13
C LEU A 357 -0.75 16.19 28.75
N SER A 358 -1.35 17.03 29.60
CA SER A 358 -1.55 18.46 29.36
C SER A 358 -0.27 19.31 29.52
N ASN A 359 0.78 18.78 30.16
CA ASN A 359 2.01 19.53 30.47
C ASN A 359 3.15 19.35 29.45
N GLY A 360 2.94 18.57 28.38
CA GLY A 360 4.01 18.11 27.47
C GLY A 360 3.93 18.62 26.01
N LEU A 361 3.45 19.83 25.76
CA LEU A 361 3.43 20.43 24.41
C LEU A 361 4.84 20.85 23.97
N SER A 362 5.69 19.92 23.55
CA SER A 362 6.93 20.22 22.83
C SER A 362 6.78 20.01 21.32
N LYS A 363 7.19 21.02 20.54
CA LYS A 363 6.97 21.21 19.09
C LYS A 363 7.78 20.28 18.15
N HIS A 364 8.45 19.23 18.63
CA HIS A 364 9.48 18.52 17.86
C HIS A 364 9.06 17.24 17.10
N ASP A 365 7.77 16.93 16.98
CA ASP A 365 7.32 15.63 16.43
C ASP A 365 7.32 15.49 14.89
N TYR A 366 7.90 16.44 14.13
CA TYR A 366 8.10 16.29 12.69
C TYR A 366 9.57 16.01 12.37
N LYS A 367 10.00 14.75 12.55
CA LYS A 367 11.27 14.28 11.99
C LYS A 367 11.06 13.91 10.52
N TYR A 368 11.21 14.88 9.63
CA TYR A 368 11.66 14.61 8.26
C TYR A 368 13.18 14.59 8.30
N GLN A 369 13.79 13.43 8.07
CA GLN A 369 15.19 13.41 7.66
C GLN A 369 15.20 13.60 6.14
N ALA A 370 15.82 14.70 5.70
CA ALA A 370 16.02 15.04 4.30
C ALA A 370 16.90 13.99 3.60
#